data_AF-A0A6B3HTV3-F1
#
_entry.id   AF-A0A6B3HTV3-F1
#
_cell.length_a   1.000
_cell.length_b   1.000
_cell.length_c   1.000
_cell.angle_alpha   90.00
_cell.angle_beta   90.00
_cell.angle_gamma   90.00
#
_symmetry.space_group_name_H-M   'P 1'
#
loop_
_entity.id
_entity.type
_entity.pdbx_description
1 polymer ?
#
loop_
_entity_poly.entity_id
_entity_poly.type
_entity_poly.pdbx_seq_one_letter_code
_entity_poly.pdbx_strand_id
1 'polypeptide(L)' 'LPELAVAFPIAHPAVTSVIIGPRTMGQLEGLLKGASLTLDDETLDRIDAIVPPGTDVYPPDGVWTPPSLTEVPLRRR' A
#
# COMPACT_ATOMS: atom_id res chain seq x y z
N LEU A 1 -11.56 5.74 7.72
CA LEU A 1 -10.35 6.09 6.94
C LEU A 1 -9.59 4.86 6.42
N PRO A 2 -9.27 3.79 7.20
CA PRO A 2 -8.48 2.66 6.66
C PRO A 2 -9.17 1.91 5.50
N GLU A 3 -10.49 2.06 5.36
CA GLU A 3 -11.30 1.40 4.34
C GLU A 3 -10.89 1.81 2.92
N LEU A 4 -10.61 3.10 2.69
CA LEU A 4 -10.19 3.60 1.38
C LEU A 4 -8.86 2.97 0.92
N ALA A 5 -7.92 2.80 1.86
CA ALA A 5 -6.62 2.18 1.59
C ALA A 5 -6.73 0.69 1.22
N VAL A 6 -7.82 0.01 1.63
CA VAL A 6 -8.11 -1.38 1.25
C VAL A 6 -8.89 -1.44 -0.06
N ALA A 7 -9.86 -0.55 -0.27
CA ALA A 7 -10.71 -0.55 -1.45
C ALA A 7 -9.95 -0.11 -2.72
N PHE A 8 -9.05 0.87 -2.60
CA PHE A 8 -8.34 1.43 -3.76
C PHE A 8 -7.52 0.39 -4.53
N PRO A 9 -6.65 -0.44 -3.92
CA PRO A 9 -5.93 -1.46 -4.67
C PRO A 9 -6.87 -2.51 -5.29
N ILE A 10 -7.97 -2.89 -4.60
CA ILE A 10 -8.95 -3.87 -5.11
C ILE A 10 -9.68 -3.35 -6.35
N ALA A 11 -9.83 -2.04 -6.52
CA ALA A 11 -10.46 -1.44 -7.69
C ALA A 11 -9.68 -1.69 -9.00
N HIS A 12 -8.42 -2.16 -8.93
CA HIS A 12 -7.57 -2.36 -10.10
C HIS A 12 -7.66 -3.80 -10.62
N PRO A 13 -7.89 -4.02 -11.93
CA PRO A 13 -8.10 -5.36 -12.50
C PRO A 13 -6.95 -6.36 -12.29
N ALA A 14 -5.72 -5.87 -12.10
CA ALA A 14 -4.54 -6.70 -11.91
C ALA A 14 -4.30 -7.13 -10.44
N VAL A 15 -5.10 -6.62 -9.50
CA VAL A 15 -4.96 -6.90 -8.07
C VAL A 15 -5.96 -7.99 -7.67
N THR A 16 -5.45 -9.12 -7.19
CA THR A 16 -6.30 -10.25 -6.77
C THR A 16 -6.58 -10.26 -5.26
N SER A 17 -5.75 -9.58 -4.47
CA SER A 17 -5.89 -9.51 -3.01
C SER A 17 -5.14 -8.32 -2.42
N VAL A 18 -5.59 -7.85 -1.26
CA VAL A 18 -4.91 -6.84 -0.45
C VAL A 18 -4.49 -7.46 0.87
N ILE A 19 -3.19 -7.43 1.13
CA ILE A 19 -2.60 -7.95 2.36
C ILE A 19 -2.67 -6.87 3.44
N ILE A 20 -3.29 -7.18 4.57
CA ILE A 20 -3.39 -6.27 5.72
C ILE A 20 -2.62 -6.82 6.93
N GLY A 21 -2.00 -5.93 7.70
CA GLY A 21 -1.21 -6.28 8.90
C GLY A 21 -1.74 -5.64 10.19
N PRO A 22 -3.01 -5.85 10.59
CA PRO A 22 -3.54 -5.29 11.83
C PRO A 22 -2.83 -5.89 13.05
N ARG A 23 -2.57 -5.04 14.04
CA ARG A 23 -1.99 -5.40 15.34
C ARG A 23 -3.01 -5.39 16.48
N THR A 24 -4.23 -4.90 16.21
CA THR A 24 -5.33 -4.86 17.17
C THR A 24 -6.64 -5.26 16.49
N MET A 25 -7.63 -5.66 17.28
CA MET A 25 -8.93 -6.06 16.73
C MET A 25 -9.70 -4.91 16.10
N GLY A 26 -9.65 -3.73 16.71
CA GLY A 26 -10.24 -2.53 16.11
C GLY A 26 -9.62 -2.17 14.75
N GLN A 27 -8.33 -2.44 14.54
CA GLN A 27 -7.70 -2.27 13.23
C GLN A 27 -8.22 -3.29 12.22
N LEU A 28 -8.33 -4.57 12.60
CA LEU A 28 -8.88 -5.61 11.74
C LEU A 28 -10.32 -5.28 11.33
N GLU A 29 -11.18 -4.99 12.31
CA GLU A 29 -12.58 -4.65 12.07
C GLU A 29 -12.74 -3.40 11.20
N GLY A 30 -11.89 -2.39 11.39
CA GLY A 30 -11.87 -1.20 10.53
C GLY A 30 -11.45 -1.52 9.10
N LEU A 31 -10.37 -2.29 8.92
CA LEU A 31 -9.85 -2.65 7.59
C LEU A 31 -10.80 -3.56 6.80
N LEU A 32 -11.46 -4.51 7.47
CA LEU A 32 -12.39 -5.44 6.82
C LEU A 32 -13.60 -4.73 6.20
N LYS A 33 -14.01 -3.57 6.72
CA LYS A 33 -15.09 -2.76 6.12
C LYS A 33 -14.74 -2.26 4.72
N GLY A 34 -13.45 -2.14 4.39
CA GLY A 34 -13.00 -1.73 3.06
C GLY A 34 -13.10 -2.84 2.01
N ALA A 35 -13.23 -4.11 2.40
CA ALA A 35 -13.24 -5.23 1.46
C ALA A 35 -14.48 -5.26 0.54
N SER A 36 -15.61 -4.71 1.01
CA SER A 36 -16.85 -4.60 0.24
C SER A 36 -17.15 -3.17 -0.24
N LEU A 37 -16.24 -2.23 -0.01
CA LEU A 37 -16.40 -0.84 -0.43
C LEU A 37 -16.03 -0.72 -1.90
N THR A 38 -16.96 -0.22 -2.71
CA THR A 38 -16.70 0.12 -4.12
C THR A 38 -16.46 1.62 -4.24
N LEU A 39 -15.41 1.99 -4.97
CA LEU A 39 -15.12 3.39 -5.30
C LEU A 39 -15.67 3.68 -6.70
N ASP A 40 -16.29 4.83 -6.89
CA ASP A 40 -16.74 5.29 -8.19
C ASP A 40 -15.60 6.00 -8.96
N ASP A 41 -15.82 6.19 -10.25
CA ASP A 41 -14.85 6.83 -11.15
C ASP A 41 -14.50 8.25 -10.66
N GLU A 42 -15.47 9.02 -10.17
CA GLU A 42 -15.21 10.37 -9.63
C GLU A 42 -14.25 10.33 -8.42
N THR A 43 -14.42 9.36 -7.52
CA THR A 43 -13.50 9.19 -6.39
C THR A 43 -12.10 8.81 -6.86
N LEU A 44 -11.99 7.91 -7.84
CA LEU A 44 -10.69 7.51 -8.41
C LEU A 44 -10.00 8.67 -9.13
N ASP A 45 -10.73 9.46 -9.92
CA ASP A 45 -10.21 10.66 -10.59
C ASP A 45 -9.68 11.69 -9.58
N ARG A 46 -10.35 11.82 -8.43
CA ARG A 46 -9.88 12.70 -7.34
C ARG A 46 -8.62 12.20 -6.67
N ILE A 47 -8.40 10.88 -6.61
CA ILE A 47 -7.14 10.30 -6.09
C ILE A 47 -6.01 10.59 -7.07
N ASP A 48 -6.25 10.39 -8.38
CA ASP A 48 -5.28 10.67 -9.45
C ASP A 48 -4.89 12.15 -9.49
N ALA A 49 -5.80 13.05 -9.15
CA ALA A 49 -5.51 14.48 -9.03
C ALA A 49 -4.55 14.82 -7.87
N ILE A 50 -4.47 13.98 -6.83
CA ILE A 50 -3.55 14.17 -5.69
C ILE A 50 -2.16 13.61 -6.04
N VAL A 51 -2.12 12.38 -6.56
CA VAL A 51 -0.89 11.71 -6.99
C VAL A 51 -1.15 11.12 -8.39
N PRO A 52 -0.63 11.74 -9.45
CA PRO A 52 -0.87 11.25 -10.81
C PRO A 52 -0.38 9.81 -10.99
N PRO A 53 -1.08 8.98 -11.78
CA PRO A 53 -0.64 7.62 -12.09
C PRO A 53 0.81 7.57 -12.58
N GLY A 54 1.59 6.63 -12.05
CA GLY A 54 3.02 6.48 -12.35
C GLY A 54 3.95 7.40 -11.56
N THR A 55 3.42 8.23 -10.64
CA THR A 55 4.25 9.01 -9.72
C THR A 55 4.74 8.14 -8.57
N ASP A 56 6.05 7.99 -8.44
CA ASP A 56 6.65 7.46 -7.22
C ASP A 56 7.04 8.62 -6.29
N VAL A 57 6.33 8.75 -5.18
CA VAL A 57 6.59 9.77 -4.15
C VAL A 57 7.66 9.31 -3.15
N TYR A 58 8.04 8.04 -3.19
CA TYR A 58 9.06 7.46 -2.34
C TYR A 58 10.31 7.16 -3.17
N PRO A 59 11.53 7.48 -2.72
CA PRO A 59 12.74 7.05 -3.42
C PRO A 59 13.07 5.60 -3.02
N PRO A 60 12.76 4.58 -3.85
CA PRO A 60 12.96 3.17 -3.49
C PRO A 60 14.42 2.82 -3.19
N ASP A 61 15.35 3.56 -3.80
CA ASP A 61 16.78 3.28 -3.74
C ASP A 61 17.51 3.98 -2.57
N GLY A 62 16.82 4.84 -1.80
CA GLY A 62 17.48 5.87 -1.01
C GLY A 62 17.34 5.80 0.52
N VAL A 63 16.40 5.03 1.06
CA VAL A 63 16.00 5.21 2.48
C VAL A 63 16.56 4.15 3.42
N TRP A 64 16.75 2.91 2.96
CA TRP A 64 17.34 1.85 3.76
C TRP A 64 18.13 0.86 2.91
N THR A 65 19.44 0.84 3.09
CA THR A 65 20.30 -0.19 2.51
C THR A 65 20.53 -1.28 3.57
N PRO A 66 20.15 -2.55 3.32
CA PRO A 66 20.39 -3.64 4.25
C PRO A 66 21.86 -3.70 4.70
N PRO A 67 22.17 -3.96 5.98
CA PRO A 67 23.55 -4.10 6.45
C PRO A 67 24.34 -5.16 5.70
N SER A 68 23.68 -6.21 5.20
CA SER A 68 24.32 -7.22 4.35
C SER A 68 24.86 -6.66 3.02
N LEU A 69 24.38 -5.51 2.55
CA LEU A 69 24.87 -4.86 1.33
C LEU A 69 25.95 -3.80 1.64
N THR A 70 25.89 -3.14 2.80
CA THR A 70 26.85 -2.09 3.20
C THR A 70 28.05 -2.62 3.98
N GLU A 71 27.90 -3.70 4.76
CA GLU A 71 28.94 -4.25 5.62
C GLU A 71 29.51 -5.57 5.05
N VAL A 72 30.79 -5.56 4.67
CA VAL A 72 31.47 -6.73 4.06
C VAL A 72 31.35 -8.01 4.91
N PRO A 73 31.50 -7.99 6.25
CA PRO A 73 31.40 -9.20 7.06
C PRO A 73 30.01 -9.84 7.08
N LEU A 74 28.95 -9.08 6.77
CA LEU A 74 27.56 -9.55 6.83
C LEU A 74 27.03 -10.13 5.49
N ARG A 75 27.85 -10.10 4.42
CA ARG A 75 27.45 -10.53 3.07
C ARG A 75 27.24 -12.04 2.89
N ARG A 76 27.73 -12.88 3.81
CA ARG A 76 27.81 -14.34 3.63
C ARG A 76 27.36 -15.14 4.87
N ARG A 77 26.45 -14.59 5.67
CA ARG A 77 25.85 -15.30 6.82
C ARG A 77 24.52 -15.92 6.44
#